data_AF-A0A420WF29-F1
#
_entry.id   AF-A0A420WF29-F1
#
_cell.length_a   1.000
_cell.length_b   1.000
_cell.length_c   1.000
_cell.angle_alpha   90.00
_cell.angle_beta   90.00
_cell.angle_gamma   90.00
#
_symmetry.space_group_name_H-M   'P 1'
#
loop_
_entity.id
_entity.type
_entity.pdbx_description
1 polymer ?
#
loop_
_entity_poly.entity_id
_entity_poly.type
_entity_poly.pdbx_seq_one_letter_code
_entity_poly.pdbx_strand_id
1 'polypeptide(L)'
;MTIEFSERQPNRSPFYKFQGWRFAALFLVFILYSAWYFGPGYFGQLSRIEGYSLLQERGFYTGAEALAAIEGLNDEGRRLKFLALIFDVPYLILQALLFEAAIAFGILQARLAHRFWQWLFILPLGFLLADVLEDSALALLLSTTQSIFGAAAGLLTPLKFMMFSLAAIASLVLFIIGIWGRFRSRSAL
;
A
#
# COMPACT_ATOMS: atom_id res chain seq x y z
N MET A 1 -41.22 8.10 22.49
CA MET A 1 -39.84 8.01 23.03
C MET A 1 -38.90 8.30 21.87
N THR A 2 -38.56 9.56 21.71
CA THR A 2 -37.75 10.07 20.60
C THR A 2 -36.30 9.85 21.00
N ILE A 3 -35.62 8.90 20.36
CA ILE A 3 -34.19 8.71 20.56
C ILE A 3 -33.51 9.88 19.85
N GLU A 4 -33.21 10.93 20.61
CA GLU A 4 -32.28 11.96 20.16
C GLU A 4 -30.95 11.27 19.90
N PHE A 5 -30.66 11.05 18.61
CA PHE A 5 -29.30 10.76 18.16
C PHE A 5 -28.48 12.02 18.48
N SER A 6 -27.92 12.06 19.68
CA SER A 6 -26.86 12.98 20.06
C SER A 6 -25.89 13.03 18.89
N GLU A 7 -25.79 14.21 18.27
CA GLU A 7 -24.71 14.60 17.36
C GLU A 7 -23.40 14.59 18.16
N ARG A 8 -22.94 13.41 18.59
CA ARG A 8 -21.53 13.21 18.81
C ARG A 8 -20.92 13.42 17.44
N GLN A 9 -20.41 14.63 17.19
CA GLN A 9 -19.49 14.84 16.10
C GLN A 9 -18.45 13.72 16.23
N PRO A 10 -18.46 12.72 15.33
CA PRO A 10 -17.61 11.58 15.49
C PRO A 10 -16.22 12.16 15.53
N ASN A 11 -15.54 11.97 16.65
CA ASN A 11 -14.14 12.32 16.85
C ASN A 11 -13.44 11.89 15.57
N ARG A 12 -13.15 12.87 14.68
CA ARG A 12 -13.02 12.59 13.25
C ARG A 12 -11.73 11.81 13.09
N SER A 13 -11.87 10.50 13.10
CA SER A 13 -10.77 9.58 12.89
C SER A 13 -9.96 10.09 11.70
N PRO A 14 -8.63 10.16 11.79
CA PRO A 14 -7.79 10.74 10.75
C PRO A 14 -8.12 10.18 9.35
N PHE A 15 -8.63 8.95 9.29
CA PHE A 15 -9.07 8.24 8.09
C PHE A 15 -10.23 8.91 7.32
N TYR A 16 -11.02 9.79 7.95
CA TYR A 16 -12.13 10.49 7.27
C TYR A 16 -11.73 11.81 6.61
N LYS A 17 -10.44 12.19 6.67
CA LYS A 17 -9.96 13.48 6.15
C LYS A 17 -9.90 13.53 4.62
N PHE A 18 -9.78 12.40 3.94
CA PHE A 18 -9.62 12.28 2.49
C PHE A 18 -10.95 12.02 1.78
N GLN A 19 -11.82 13.04 1.73
CA GLN A 19 -13.10 12.97 1.01
C GLN A 19 -13.25 14.11 -0.01
N GLY A 20 -14.13 13.90 -0.99
CA GLY A 20 -14.41 14.89 -2.03
C GLY A 20 -13.16 15.23 -2.84
N TRP A 21 -12.84 16.52 -2.97
CA TRP A 21 -11.69 16.98 -3.73
C TRP A 21 -10.35 16.47 -3.16
N ARG A 22 -10.25 16.22 -1.85
CA ARG A 22 -9.02 15.69 -1.22
C ARG A 22 -8.74 14.25 -1.66
N PHE A 23 -9.80 13.45 -1.84
CA PHE A 23 -9.66 12.11 -2.42
C PHE A 23 -9.21 12.18 -3.87
N ALA A 24 -9.80 13.07 -4.67
CA ALA A 24 -9.40 13.26 -6.07
C ALA A 24 -7.94 13.75 -6.19
N ALA A 25 -7.51 14.66 -5.31
CA ALA A 25 -6.13 15.11 -5.26
C ALA A 25 -5.17 13.98 -4.86
N LEU A 26 -5.50 13.19 -3.83
CA LEU A 26 -4.72 12.02 -3.43
C LEU A 26 -4.61 11.00 -4.58
N PHE A 27 -5.72 10.71 -5.26
CA PHE A 27 -5.74 9.80 -6.40
C PHE A 27 -4.88 10.31 -7.56
N LEU A 28 -4.96 11.60 -7.89
CA LEU A 28 -4.13 12.21 -8.93
C LEU A 28 -2.64 12.14 -8.56
N VAL A 29 -2.27 12.49 -7.33
CA VAL A 29 -0.88 12.39 -6.84
C VAL A 29 -0.40 10.95 -6.90
N PHE A 30 -1.22 9.99 -6.49
CA PHE A 30 -0.89 8.56 -6.57
C PHE A 30 -0.63 8.12 -8.02
N ILE A 31 -1.50 8.50 -8.98
CA ILE A 31 -1.32 8.15 -10.40
C ILE A 31 -0.06 8.78 -10.98
N LEU A 32 0.19 10.06 -10.73
CA LEU A 32 1.39 10.76 -11.20
C LEU A 32 2.66 10.13 -10.61
N TYR A 33 2.65 9.84 -9.31
CA TYR A 33 3.79 9.19 -8.66
C TYR A 33 4.00 7.76 -9.19
N SER A 34 2.94 6.98 -9.39
CA SER A 34 3.00 5.63 -9.97
C SER A 34 3.60 5.67 -11.37
N ALA A 35 3.13 6.57 -12.22
CA ALA A 35 3.63 6.74 -13.58
C ALA A 35 5.11 7.12 -13.59
N TRP A 36 5.55 7.96 -12.65
CA TRP A 36 6.97 8.26 -12.45
C TRP A 36 7.73 7.02 -11.95
N TYR A 37 7.32 6.41 -10.84
CA TYR A 37 8.03 5.34 -10.14
C TYR A 37 8.28 4.11 -11.03
N PHE A 38 7.25 3.63 -11.73
CA PHE A 38 7.35 2.51 -12.67
C PHE A 38 7.87 2.90 -14.06
N GLY A 39 7.82 4.19 -14.41
CA GLY A 39 8.26 4.70 -15.71
C GLY A 39 9.72 5.18 -15.68
N PRO A 40 9.97 6.49 -15.64
CA PRO A 40 11.33 7.05 -15.61
C PRO A 40 12.02 7.00 -14.23
N GLY A 41 11.33 6.60 -13.17
CA GLY A 41 11.83 6.55 -11.80
C GLY A 41 12.77 5.38 -11.52
N TYR A 42 13.28 5.30 -10.29
CA TYR A 42 14.35 4.36 -9.93
C TYR A 42 13.94 2.89 -10.04
N PHE A 43 12.69 2.54 -9.69
CA PHE A 43 12.18 1.19 -9.88
C PHE A 43 12.08 0.83 -11.37
N GLY A 44 11.51 1.73 -12.19
CA GLY A 44 11.43 1.53 -13.64
C GLY A 44 12.78 1.48 -14.36
N GLN A 45 13.81 2.17 -13.84
CA GLN A 45 15.19 2.05 -14.32
C GLN A 45 15.79 0.69 -13.92
N LEU A 46 15.62 0.30 -12.65
CA LEU A 46 16.08 -0.98 -12.12
C LEU A 46 15.48 -2.17 -12.88
N SER A 47 14.17 -2.13 -13.20
CA SER A 47 13.48 -3.21 -13.91
C SER A 47 13.92 -3.37 -15.38
N ARG A 48 14.72 -2.44 -15.92
CA ARG A 48 15.27 -2.49 -17.28
C ARG A 48 16.72 -2.94 -17.33
N ILE A 49 17.34 -3.20 -16.17
CA ILE A 49 18.68 -3.77 -16.12
C ILE A 49 18.60 -5.20 -16.68
N GLU A 50 19.35 -5.46 -17.75
CA GLU A 50 19.39 -6.76 -18.40
C GLU A 50 19.86 -7.85 -17.41
N GLY A 51 19.14 -8.97 -17.36
CA GLY A 51 19.45 -10.08 -16.45
C GLY A 51 19.04 -9.86 -14.99
N TYR A 52 18.52 -8.68 -14.61
CA TYR A 52 18.00 -8.48 -13.27
C TYR A 52 16.64 -9.16 -13.10
N SER A 53 16.59 -10.19 -12.26
CA SER A 53 15.35 -10.84 -11.86
C SER A 53 14.78 -10.15 -10.62
N LEU A 54 13.60 -9.55 -10.77
CA LEU A 54 12.89 -8.92 -9.66
C LEU A 54 12.50 -9.98 -8.63
N LEU A 55 13.13 -9.94 -7.45
CA LEU A 55 12.84 -10.86 -6.34
C LEU A 55 11.34 -10.86 -5.97
N GLN A 56 10.70 -9.69 -6.08
CA GLN A 56 9.28 -9.49 -5.77
C GLN A 56 8.35 -10.24 -6.74
N GLU A 57 8.74 -10.46 -7.99
CA GLU A 57 7.92 -11.21 -8.97
C GLU A 57 7.84 -12.70 -8.66
N ARG A 58 8.79 -13.22 -7.89
CA ARG A 58 8.81 -14.64 -7.51
C ARG A 58 7.74 -14.97 -6.47
N GLY A 59 7.24 -13.98 -5.73
CA GLY A 59 6.29 -14.13 -4.62
C GLY A 59 6.87 -14.80 -3.37
N PHE A 60 7.79 -15.76 -3.55
CA PHE A 60 8.56 -16.45 -2.53
C PHE A 60 10.01 -16.59 -2.99
N TYR A 61 10.94 -16.38 -2.06
CA TYR A 61 12.36 -16.64 -2.26
C TYR A 61 13.05 -16.86 -0.91
N THR A 62 14.18 -17.55 -0.96
CA THR A 62 15.08 -17.82 0.18
C THR A 62 16.11 -16.71 0.34
N GLY A 63 16.75 -16.65 1.51
CA GLY A 63 17.84 -15.69 1.73
C GLY A 63 19.04 -15.89 0.82
N ALA A 64 19.31 -17.13 0.38
CA ALA A 64 20.37 -17.42 -0.59
C ALA A 64 20.02 -16.88 -1.99
N GLU A 65 18.77 -17.03 -2.43
CA GLU A 65 18.31 -16.48 -3.70
C GLU A 65 18.31 -14.94 -3.69
N ALA A 66 17.92 -14.33 -2.57
CA ALA A 66 17.98 -12.89 -2.39
C ALA A 66 19.42 -12.36 -2.47
N LEU A 67 20.36 -13.05 -1.79
CA LEU A 67 21.77 -12.69 -1.81
C LEU A 67 22.34 -12.84 -3.22
N ALA A 68 22.10 -13.96 -3.89
CA ALA A 68 22.56 -14.19 -5.26
C ALA A 68 22.03 -13.15 -6.25
N ALA A 69 20.76 -12.73 -6.11
CA ALA A 69 20.18 -11.68 -6.93
C ALA A 69 20.84 -10.31 -6.71
N ILE A 70 21.27 -10.01 -5.48
CA ILE A 70 21.97 -8.77 -5.15
C ILE A 70 23.44 -8.80 -5.56
N GLU A 71 24.12 -9.93 -5.39
CA GLU A 71 25.51 -10.13 -5.83
C GLU A 71 25.63 -10.10 -7.36
N GLY A 72 24.57 -10.48 -8.07
CA GLY A 72 24.49 -10.35 -9.53
C GLY A 72 24.38 -8.90 -10.03
N LEU A 73 24.14 -7.92 -9.15
CA LEU A 73 24.09 -6.51 -9.54
C LEU A 73 25.50 -5.89 -9.53
N ASN A 74 25.82 -5.14 -10.58
CA ASN A 74 26.96 -4.23 -10.58
C ASN A 74 26.72 -3.03 -9.64
N ASP A 75 27.72 -2.17 -9.46
CA ASP A 75 27.64 -1.01 -8.55
C ASP A 75 26.47 -0.07 -8.88
N GLU A 76 26.20 0.14 -10.17
CA GLU A 76 25.07 0.95 -10.64
C GLU A 76 23.73 0.31 -10.27
N GLY A 77 23.57 -1.00 -10.51
CA GLY A 77 22.37 -1.75 -10.17
C GLY A 77 22.11 -1.79 -8.66
N ARG A 78 23.16 -1.93 -7.84
CA ARG A 78 23.05 -1.86 -6.38
C ARG A 78 22.61 -0.47 -5.91
N ARG A 79 23.17 0.59 -6.50
CA ARG A 79 22.75 1.98 -6.24
C ARG A 79 21.29 2.21 -6.63
N LEU A 80 20.89 1.77 -7.82
CA LEU A 80 19.51 1.89 -8.29
C LEU A 80 18.55 1.11 -7.41
N LYS A 81 18.92 -0.10 -6.96
CA LYS A 81 18.11 -0.88 -6.02
C LYS A 81 17.92 -0.14 -4.70
N PHE A 82 18.99 0.41 -4.13
CA PHE A 82 18.90 1.18 -2.89
C PHE A 82 18.00 2.41 -3.03
N LEU A 83 18.11 3.15 -4.15
CA LEU A 83 17.23 4.28 -4.45
C LEU A 83 15.78 3.84 -4.66
N ALA A 84 15.54 2.72 -5.35
CA ALA A 84 14.20 2.18 -5.51
C ALA A 84 13.54 1.91 -4.14
N LEU A 85 14.25 1.28 -3.20
CA LEU A 85 13.75 1.02 -1.83
C LEU A 85 13.40 2.33 -1.08
N ILE A 86 14.21 3.38 -1.20
CA ILE A 86 13.92 4.68 -0.56
C ILE A 86 12.65 5.31 -1.15
N PHE A 87 12.53 5.28 -2.47
CA PHE A 87 11.41 5.89 -3.19
C PHE A 87 10.16 5.00 -3.22
N ASP A 88 10.25 3.77 -2.74
CA ASP A 88 9.09 2.91 -2.46
C ASP A 88 8.30 3.46 -1.25
N VAL A 89 8.97 3.97 -0.23
CA VAL A 89 8.29 4.46 1.00
C VAL A 89 7.20 5.50 0.71
N PRO A 90 7.43 6.57 -0.08
CA PRO A 90 6.34 7.47 -0.46
C PRO A 90 5.25 6.80 -1.30
N TYR A 91 5.60 5.87 -2.18
CA TYR A 91 4.64 5.11 -2.98
C TYR A 91 3.70 4.30 -2.09
N LEU A 92 4.26 3.54 -1.15
CA LEU A 92 3.55 2.71 -0.19
C LEU A 92 2.64 3.54 0.73
N ILE A 93 3.10 4.71 1.18
CA ILE A 93 2.28 5.64 1.96
C ILE A 93 1.09 6.13 1.14
N LEU A 94 1.31 6.57 -0.11
CA LEU A 94 0.24 7.03 -0.99
C LEU A 94 -0.79 5.92 -1.26
N GLN A 95 -0.30 4.69 -1.45
CA GLN A 95 -1.14 3.52 -1.68
C GLN A 95 -1.98 3.15 -0.45
N ALA A 96 -1.37 3.11 0.73
CA ALA A 96 -2.08 2.87 1.99
C ALA A 96 -3.15 3.95 2.24
N LEU A 97 -2.81 5.23 2.07
CA LEU A 97 -3.76 6.34 2.19
C LEU A 97 -4.94 6.22 1.20
N LEU A 98 -4.66 5.78 -0.04
CA LEU A 98 -5.70 5.60 -1.04
C LEU A 98 -6.68 4.49 -0.65
N PHE A 99 -6.16 3.35 -0.17
CA PHE A 99 -6.99 2.25 0.36
C PHE A 99 -7.81 2.69 1.56
N GLU A 100 -7.20 3.37 2.53
CA GLU A 100 -7.91 3.89 3.71
C GLU A 100 -9.03 4.86 3.29
N ALA A 101 -8.76 5.78 2.37
CA ALA A 101 -9.75 6.75 1.93
C ALA A 101 -10.94 6.10 1.21
N ALA A 102 -10.68 5.07 0.39
CA ALA A 102 -11.71 4.28 -0.28
C ALA A 102 -12.58 3.48 0.72
N ILE A 103 -11.94 2.81 1.70
CA ILE A 103 -12.62 2.11 2.80
C ILE A 103 -13.50 3.09 3.60
N ALA A 104 -12.93 4.23 4.00
CA ALA A 104 -13.62 5.26 4.78
C ALA A 104 -14.82 5.85 4.02
N PHE A 105 -14.66 6.09 2.72
CA PHE A 105 -15.74 6.55 1.85
C PHE A 105 -16.91 5.55 1.83
N GLY A 106 -16.61 4.27 1.63
CA GLY A 106 -17.63 3.21 1.62
C GLY A 106 -18.40 3.10 2.92
N ILE A 107 -17.69 3.05 4.04
CA ILE A 107 -18.28 2.95 5.39
C ILE A 107 -19.24 4.11 5.64
N LEU A 108 -18.85 5.34 5.30
CA LEU A 108 -19.67 6.53 5.54
C LEU A 108 -20.89 6.60 4.62
N GLN A 109 -20.72 6.38 3.32
CA GLN A 109 -21.83 6.52 2.36
C GLN A 109 -22.87 5.40 2.48
N ALA A 110 -22.45 4.19 2.91
CA ALA A 110 -23.37 3.10 3.20
C ALA A 110 -23.86 3.07 4.65
N ARG A 111 -23.49 4.06 5.48
CA ARG A 111 -23.88 4.17 6.90
C ARG A 111 -23.59 2.89 7.71
N LEU A 112 -22.44 2.27 7.43
CA LEU A 112 -22.01 1.04 8.10
C LEU A 112 -21.51 1.37 9.52
N ALA A 113 -22.43 1.42 10.49
CA ALA A 113 -22.15 1.88 11.85
C ALA A 113 -21.47 0.83 12.76
N HIS A 114 -21.31 -0.42 12.30
CA HIS A 114 -20.80 -1.50 13.13
C HIS A 114 -19.27 -1.41 13.33
N ARG A 115 -18.79 -1.61 14.57
CA ARG A 115 -17.36 -1.55 14.93
C ARG A 115 -16.48 -2.50 14.10
N PHE A 116 -17.05 -3.60 13.62
CA PHE A 116 -16.39 -4.55 12.71
C PHE A 116 -15.73 -3.86 11.51
N TRP A 117 -16.41 -2.91 10.86
CA TRP A 117 -15.90 -2.25 9.65
C TRP A 117 -14.68 -1.38 9.90
N GLN A 118 -14.47 -0.93 11.13
CA GLN A 118 -13.28 -0.16 11.52
C GLN A 118 -12.01 -1.04 11.58
N TRP A 119 -12.15 -2.36 11.72
CA TRP A 119 -10.99 -3.26 11.70
C TRP A 119 -10.36 -3.39 10.31
N LEU A 120 -11.08 -3.01 9.24
CA LEU A 120 -10.54 -3.03 7.88
C LEU A 120 -9.39 -2.05 7.67
N PHE A 121 -9.26 -1.01 8.50
CA PHE A 121 -8.12 -0.10 8.48
C PHE A 121 -6.81 -0.77 8.90
N ILE A 122 -6.84 -1.94 9.54
CA ILE A 122 -5.62 -2.72 9.82
C ILE A 122 -4.98 -3.24 8.53
N LEU A 123 -5.76 -3.51 7.49
CA LEU A 123 -5.23 -4.07 6.25
C LEU A 123 -4.20 -3.15 5.57
N PRO A 124 -4.51 -1.89 5.23
CA PRO A 124 -3.53 -0.97 4.63
C PRO A 124 -2.34 -0.66 5.56
N LEU A 125 -2.57 -0.58 6.88
CA LEU A 125 -1.49 -0.38 7.85
C LEU A 125 -0.55 -1.59 7.96
N GLY A 126 -1.11 -2.79 7.97
CA GLY A 126 -0.33 -4.04 8.01
C GLY A 126 0.42 -4.29 6.72
N PHE A 127 -0.16 -3.92 5.57
CA PHE A 127 0.56 -3.87 4.29
C PHE A 127 1.76 -2.92 4.39
N LEU A 128 1.53 -1.66 4.77
CA LEU A 128 2.60 -0.66 4.89
C LEU A 128 3.72 -1.11 5.82
N LEU A 129 3.37 -1.69 6.98
CA LEU A 129 4.35 -2.19 7.93
C LEU A 129 5.15 -3.38 7.37
N ALA A 130 4.48 -4.36 6.75
CA ALA A 130 5.16 -5.52 6.17
C ALA A 130 6.11 -5.11 5.05
N ASP A 131 5.71 -4.16 4.21
CA ASP A 131 6.52 -3.66 3.09
C ASP A 131 7.74 -2.87 3.58
N VAL A 132 7.55 -1.94 4.53
CA VAL A 132 8.67 -1.20 5.14
C VAL A 132 9.69 -2.13 5.80
N LEU A 133 9.22 -3.19 6.47
CA LEU A 133 10.11 -4.17 7.08
C LEU A 133 10.86 -5.01 6.03
N GLU A 134 10.19 -5.38 4.93
CA GLU A 134 10.83 -6.09 3.82
C GLU A 134 11.90 -5.23 3.17
N ASP A 135 11.56 -3.99 2.82
CA ASP A 135 12.47 -3.06 2.18
C ASP A 135 13.67 -2.72 3.08
N SER A 136 13.44 -2.59 4.38
CA SER A 136 14.51 -2.44 5.36
C SER A 136 15.42 -3.66 5.41
N ALA A 137 14.86 -4.88 5.37
CA ALA A 137 15.64 -6.10 5.31
C ALA A 137 16.44 -6.22 4.00
N LEU A 138 15.86 -5.84 2.85
CA LEU A 138 16.58 -5.78 1.57
C LEU A 138 17.69 -4.71 1.58
N ALA A 139 17.46 -3.56 2.19
CA ALA A 139 18.48 -2.52 2.37
C ALA A 139 19.64 -2.99 3.27
N LEU A 140 19.33 -3.74 4.33
CA LEU A 140 20.33 -4.38 5.19
C LEU A 140 21.09 -5.48 4.46
N LEU A 141 20.41 -6.27 3.63
CA LEU A 141 21.07 -7.26 2.77
C LEU A 141 22.03 -6.59 1.77
N LEU A 142 21.62 -5.49 1.14
CA LEU A 142 22.46 -4.72 0.21
C LEU A 142 23.73 -4.16 0.87
N SER A 143 23.63 -3.76 2.13
CA SER A 143 24.74 -3.13 2.86
C SER A 143 25.66 -4.14 3.57
N THR A 144 25.13 -5.28 4.01
CA THR A 144 25.88 -6.24 4.83
C THR A 144 26.18 -7.56 4.12
N THR A 145 25.50 -7.87 3.01
CA THR A 145 25.55 -9.16 2.30
C THR A 145 25.20 -10.38 3.17
N GLN A 146 24.55 -10.18 4.32
CA GLN A 146 24.15 -11.28 5.20
C GLN A 146 22.81 -11.89 4.76
N SER A 147 22.82 -13.16 4.38
CA SER A 147 21.66 -13.90 3.87
C SER A 147 20.46 -13.96 4.83
N ILE A 148 20.67 -13.77 6.14
CA ILE A 148 19.60 -13.71 7.14
C ILE A 148 18.59 -12.57 6.84
N PHE A 149 19.08 -11.43 6.35
CA PHE A 149 18.19 -10.32 5.97
C PHE A 149 17.42 -10.64 4.69
N GLY A 150 18.03 -11.37 3.75
CA GLY A 150 17.31 -11.91 2.59
C GLY A 150 16.21 -12.88 2.96
N ALA A 151 16.45 -13.75 3.95
CA ALA A 151 15.44 -14.68 4.45
C ALA A 151 14.29 -13.93 5.13
N ALA A 152 14.59 -12.90 5.93
CA ALA A 152 13.57 -12.04 6.53
C ALA A 152 12.71 -11.34 5.46
N ALA A 153 13.33 -10.75 4.43
CA ALA A 153 12.61 -10.15 3.31
C ALA A 153 11.75 -11.18 2.56
N GLY A 154 12.28 -12.39 2.32
CA GLY A 154 11.55 -13.48 1.66
C GLY A 154 10.31 -13.94 2.42
N LEU A 155 10.31 -13.88 3.75
CA LEU A 155 9.13 -14.16 4.59
C LEU A 155 8.12 -13.01 4.60
N LEU A 156 8.60 -11.77 4.52
CA LEU A 156 7.74 -10.58 4.52
C LEU A 156 7.05 -10.34 3.17
N THR A 157 7.69 -10.75 2.07
CA THR A 157 7.17 -10.64 0.70
C THR A 157 5.75 -11.24 0.55
N PRO A 158 5.49 -12.52 0.90
CA PRO A 158 4.16 -13.09 0.78
C PRO A 158 3.15 -12.47 1.76
N LEU A 159 3.61 -12.09 2.96
CA LEU A 159 2.77 -11.41 3.95
C LEU A 159 2.29 -10.06 3.42
N LYS A 160 3.19 -9.26 2.83
CA LYS A 160 2.80 -7.97 2.24
C LYS A 160 1.84 -8.15 1.07
N PHE A 161 2.05 -9.14 0.20
CA PHE A 161 1.16 -9.40 -0.94
C PHE A 161 -0.23 -9.84 -0.48
N MET A 162 -0.31 -10.66 0.57
CA MET A 162 -1.59 -11.04 1.18
C MET A 162 -2.31 -9.81 1.74
N MET A 163 -1.62 -8.99 2.54
CA MET A 163 -2.21 -7.78 3.14
C MET A 163 -2.63 -6.76 2.08
N PHE A 164 -1.78 -6.56 1.07
CA PHE A 164 -2.06 -5.75 -0.11
C PHE A 164 -3.33 -6.19 -0.82
N SER A 165 -3.43 -7.49 -1.16
CA SER A 165 -4.57 -8.04 -1.89
C SER A 165 -5.87 -7.89 -1.10
N LEU A 166 -5.84 -8.17 0.21
CA LEU A 166 -6.99 -7.98 1.09
C LEU A 166 -7.39 -6.49 1.20
N ALA A 167 -6.43 -5.59 1.33
CA ALA A 167 -6.68 -4.14 1.36
C ALA A 167 -7.25 -3.63 0.03
N ALA A 168 -6.73 -4.09 -1.11
CA ALA A 168 -7.19 -3.74 -2.44
C ALA A 168 -8.63 -4.21 -2.68
N ILE A 169 -8.95 -5.46 -2.34
CA ILE A 169 -10.32 -5.99 -2.46
C ILE A 169 -11.28 -5.24 -1.54
N ALA A 170 -10.92 -5.06 -0.26
CA ALA A 170 -11.77 -4.37 0.71
C ALA A 170 -12.04 -2.92 0.29
N SER A 171 -11.00 -2.20 -0.15
CA SER A 171 -11.12 -0.82 -0.61
C SER A 171 -11.97 -0.70 -1.87
N LEU A 172 -11.80 -1.59 -2.86
CA LEU A 172 -12.62 -1.60 -4.07
C LEU A 172 -14.10 -1.88 -3.77
N VAL A 173 -14.38 -2.93 -2.98
CA VAL A 173 -15.74 -3.31 -2.60
C VAL A 173 -16.43 -2.17 -1.85
N LEU A 174 -15.76 -1.60 -0.84
CA LEU A 174 -16.33 -0.49 -0.08
C LEU A 174 -16.48 0.77 -0.92
N PHE A 175 -15.55 1.07 -1.82
CA PHE A 175 -15.69 2.20 -2.73
C PHE A 175 -16.93 2.07 -3.62
N ILE A 176 -17.16 0.90 -4.22
CA ILE A 176 -18.35 0.61 -5.03
C ILE A 176 -19.64 0.72 -4.19
N ILE A 177 -19.65 0.12 -2.99
CA ILE A 177 -20.77 0.23 -2.05
C ILE A 177 -21.05 1.70 -1.70
N GLY A 178 -20.00 2.50 -1.50
CA GLY A 178 -20.12 3.92 -1.20
C GLY A 178 -20.69 4.73 -2.36
N ILE A 179 -20.30 4.42 -3.60
CA ILE A 179 -20.89 5.01 -4.81
C ILE A 179 -22.39 4.69 -4.86
N TRP A 180 -22.75 3.42 -4.67
CA TRP A 180 -24.14 2.98 -4.68
C TRP A 180 -24.98 3.64 -3.58
N GLY A 181 -24.47 3.68 -2.34
CA GLY A 181 -25.12 4.33 -1.20
C GLY A 181 -25.38 5.82 -1.43
N ARG A 182 -24.43 6.50 -2.09
CA ARG A 182 -24.57 7.91 -2.48
C ARG A 182 -25.69 8.13 -3.52
N PHE A 183 -25.81 7.26 -4.52
CA PHE A 183 -26.89 7.35 -5.50
C PHE A 183 -28.26 7.13 -4.86
N ARG A 184 -28.39 6.10 -4.01
CA ARG A 184 -29.66 5.77 -3.34
C ARG A 184 -30.15 6.88 -2.42
N SER A 185 -29.22 7.57 -1.75
CA SER A 185 -29.54 8.71 -0.86
C SER A 185 -30.01 9.95 -1.63
N ARG A 186 -29.60 10.12 -2.89
CA ARG A 186 -30.03 11.25 -3.75
C ARG A 186 -31.41 11.03 -4.36
N SER A 187 -31.81 9.79 -4.60
CA SER A 187 -33.15 9.48 -5.13
C SER A 187 -34.27 9.54 -4.08
N ALA A 188 -33.92 9.70 -2.80
CA ALA A 188 -34.87 9.79 -1.69
C ALA A 188 -35.16 11.25 -1.26
N LEU A 189 -34.55 12.22 -1.93
CA LEU A 189 -34.77 13.67 -1.78
C LEU A 189 -35.48 14.20 -3.02
#